data_AF-A0A927S3W7-F1
#
_entry.id   AF-A0A927S3W7-F1
#
_cell.length_a   1.000
_cell.length_b   1.000
_cell.length_c   1.000
_cell.angle_alpha   90.00
_cell.angle_beta   90.00
_cell.angle_gamma   90.00
#
_symmetry.space_group_name_H-M   'P 1'
#
loop_
_entity.id
_entity.type
_entity.pdbx_description
1 polymer ?
#
loop_
_entity_poly.entity_id
_entity_poly.type
_entity_poly.pdbx_seq_one_letter_code
_entity_poly.pdbx_strand_id
1 'polypeptide(L)'
;MKQSLVRLILLSMCLCLLPLGAFAREDAAEAISGEITGYEFDVSFEMHPEYYAEEQQMFATAAAGIINPMTLSGTYASDGVYFNLAAEMMLNGAESTRTPISINGTKDQWLIRSSLLGEEIINLHLVYLLEFAVKGYNHMQVPYQRAAILLTPFVDLIGMDELHSQIAPPLEKAVAQRQFTKKAMLEFADIVQKIALENRGFRYWVAALLMETGYNDVFLECLSQLRSWVEETVPSRGITVTGNESQQSWMMGQTEIYRWEKDETGTERIRLHLPSLPMEYTVTCKMEQAASGEQDLMLLITDWAEETVIYLTMEGSLPTALPLSGPFTLRWHAEGVAVGPEPIDLYLDGWQEGENITLRQLTPDQSQTLMAIRLRMAPTDVENFVQEANVGTHLTNLNTQSLGELTNNIAMPLLEGVLPLLVELPASTCQKVMDLLDESGIFGLLTESFFMEESLEGEGIYDEEW
;
A
#
# COMPACT_ATOMS: atom_id res chain seq x y z
N MET A 1 18.48 6.35 2.27
CA MET A 1 18.43 6.39 3.74
C MET A 1 17.02 6.63 4.30
N LYS A 2 16.42 7.84 4.23
CA LYS A 2 15.07 8.11 4.79
C LYS A 2 13.97 7.18 4.26
N GLN A 3 14.05 6.72 3.01
CA GLN A 3 13.03 5.85 2.40
C GLN A 3 13.04 4.39 2.89
N SER A 4 14.18 3.78 3.20
CA SER A 4 14.27 2.34 3.52
C SER A 4 13.69 2.00 4.90
N LEU A 5 13.78 2.93 5.80
CA LEU A 5 13.35 2.86 7.19
C LEU A 5 11.86 3.14 7.36
N VAL A 6 11.39 4.08 6.55
CA VAL A 6 10.01 4.38 6.25
C VAL A 6 9.33 3.19 5.55
N ARG A 7 10.03 2.47 4.64
CA ARG A 7 9.59 1.16 4.07
C ARG A 7 9.45 0.11 5.15
N LEU A 8 10.41 0.05 6.05
CA LEU A 8 10.47 -0.98 7.08
C LEU A 8 9.36 -0.80 8.12
N ILE A 9 9.14 0.40 8.66
CA ILE A 9 7.99 0.66 9.56
C ILE A 9 6.66 0.48 8.85
N LEU A 10 6.51 0.94 7.61
CA LEU A 10 5.28 0.72 6.87
C LEU A 10 5.00 -0.74 6.62
N LEU A 11 6.02 -1.50 6.23
CA LEU A 11 5.84 -2.91 5.94
C LEU A 11 5.56 -3.67 7.24
N SER A 12 6.24 -3.36 8.34
CA SER A 12 5.91 -3.89 9.66
C SER A 12 4.48 -3.52 10.09
N MET A 13 4.05 -2.27 9.90
CA MET A 13 2.68 -1.82 10.17
C MET A 13 1.65 -2.49 9.25
N CYS A 14 1.96 -2.68 7.97
CA CYS A 14 1.08 -3.38 7.02
C CYS A 14 0.98 -4.88 7.30
N LEU A 15 2.02 -5.46 7.90
CA LEU A 15 1.99 -6.82 8.44
C LEU A 15 1.26 -6.88 9.80
N CYS A 16 1.28 -5.80 10.60
CA CYS A 16 0.39 -5.64 11.76
C CYS A 16 -1.09 -5.55 11.36
N LEU A 17 -1.39 -5.22 10.10
CA LEU A 17 -2.75 -5.06 9.55
C LEU A 17 -3.22 -6.31 8.79
N LEU A 18 -2.36 -7.34 8.61
CA LEU A 18 -2.79 -8.66 8.11
C LEU A 18 -3.97 -9.27 8.88
N PRO A 19 -4.11 -9.09 10.21
CA PRO A 19 -5.32 -9.49 10.91
C PRO A 19 -6.57 -8.79 10.37
N LEU A 20 -6.52 -7.47 10.10
CA LEU A 20 -7.65 -6.73 9.51
C LEU A 20 -7.96 -7.19 8.07
N GLY A 21 -6.94 -7.54 7.28
CA GLY A 21 -7.11 -8.12 5.94
C GLY A 21 -7.68 -9.55 5.96
N ALA A 22 -7.31 -10.37 6.94
CA ALA A 22 -7.87 -11.70 7.16
C ALA A 22 -9.35 -11.63 7.58
N PHE A 23 -9.73 -10.69 8.43
CA PHE A 23 -11.12 -10.46 8.80
C PHE A 23 -11.99 -9.90 7.67
N ALA A 24 -11.38 -9.27 6.66
CA ALA A 24 -12.09 -8.82 5.47
C ALA A 24 -12.31 -9.92 4.43
N ARG A 25 -11.62 -11.06 4.52
CA ARG A 25 -11.58 -12.09 3.47
C ARG A 25 -12.25 -13.41 3.78
N GLU A 26 -12.45 -13.76 5.05
CA GLU A 26 -13.04 -15.08 5.35
C GLU A 26 -14.53 -15.20 5.05
N ASP A 27 -15.23 -14.10 4.76
CA ASP A 27 -16.70 -14.14 4.76
C ASP A 27 -17.40 -13.49 3.55
N ALA A 28 -16.71 -12.82 2.63
CA ALA A 28 -17.38 -12.13 1.52
C ALA A 28 -18.11 -13.07 0.52
N ALA A 29 -17.78 -14.37 0.51
CA ALA A 29 -18.44 -15.37 -0.32
C ALA A 29 -19.41 -16.29 0.46
N GLU A 30 -19.29 -16.40 1.79
CA GLU A 30 -20.11 -17.29 2.64
C GLU A 30 -21.01 -16.56 3.66
N ALA A 31 -20.84 -15.25 3.91
CA ALA A 31 -21.68 -14.43 4.80
C ALA A 31 -23.05 -14.04 4.20
N ILE A 32 -23.70 -15.01 3.56
CA ILE A 32 -25.15 -14.96 3.33
C ILE A 32 -25.88 -15.50 4.59
N SER A 33 -25.17 -15.95 5.64
CA SER A 33 -25.76 -16.49 6.87
C SER A 33 -26.21 -15.43 7.89
N GLY A 34 -25.64 -14.22 7.88
CA GLY A 34 -25.90 -13.20 8.90
C GLY A 34 -25.32 -13.54 10.28
N GLU A 35 -24.35 -14.45 10.35
CA GLU A 35 -23.61 -14.74 11.58
C GLU A 35 -22.56 -13.65 11.83
N ILE A 36 -22.50 -13.13 13.06
CA ILE A 36 -21.52 -12.13 13.47
C ILE A 36 -20.30 -12.88 14.00
N THR A 37 -19.15 -12.62 13.40
CA THR A 37 -17.85 -13.12 13.87
C THR A 37 -17.25 -12.09 14.82
N GLY A 38 -16.89 -12.52 16.04
CA GLY A 38 -16.38 -11.65 17.11
C GLY A 38 -15.09 -12.17 17.72
N TYR A 39 -14.14 -11.26 17.98
CA TYR A 39 -12.88 -11.58 18.65
C TYR A 39 -12.55 -10.54 19.72
N GLU A 40 -12.13 -11.00 20.90
CA GLU A 40 -11.30 -10.23 21.82
C GLU A 40 -9.84 -10.38 21.43
N PHE A 41 -9.08 -9.29 21.52
CA PHE A 41 -7.67 -9.31 21.19
C PHE A 41 -6.80 -8.52 22.15
N ASP A 42 -5.55 -8.97 22.26
CA ASP A 42 -4.45 -8.26 22.92
C ASP A 42 -3.25 -8.25 21.98
N VAL A 43 -2.67 -7.09 21.73
CA VAL A 43 -1.49 -6.90 20.88
C VAL A 43 -0.38 -6.25 21.69
N SER A 44 0.82 -6.80 21.55
CA SER A 44 2.07 -6.20 22.03
C SER A 44 3.11 -6.22 20.93
N PHE A 45 4.05 -5.29 21.02
CA PHE A 45 5.08 -5.09 20.03
C PHE A 45 6.46 -5.19 20.67
N GLU A 46 7.43 -5.65 19.89
CA GLU A 46 8.84 -5.69 20.27
C GLU A 46 9.69 -5.28 19.08
N MET A 47 10.64 -4.37 19.30
CA MET A 47 11.58 -3.88 18.31
C MET A 47 12.97 -3.80 18.95
N HIS A 48 13.99 -4.29 18.22
CA HIS A 48 15.38 -4.34 18.66
C HIS A 48 16.27 -3.45 17.76
N PRO A 49 16.44 -2.17 18.12
CA PRO A 49 17.21 -1.20 17.34
C PRO A 49 18.65 -1.60 17.02
N GLU A 50 19.28 -2.34 17.93
CA GLU A 50 20.68 -2.77 17.86
C GLU A 50 20.99 -3.70 16.69
N TYR A 51 19.97 -4.34 16.12
CA TYR A 51 20.12 -5.26 14.98
C TYR A 51 19.89 -4.58 13.63
N TYR A 52 19.53 -3.30 13.62
CA TYR A 52 19.46 -2.49 12.40
C TYR A 52 20.85 -2.01 11.98
N ALA A 53 21.01 -1.75 10.67
CA ALA A 53 22.22 -1.15 10.12
C ALA A 53 22.53 0.19 10.80
N GLU A 54 23.81 0.55 10.95
CA GLU A 54 24.26 1.74 11.69
C GLU A 54 23.53 3.03 11.27
N GLU A 55 23.34 3.21 9.96
CA GLU A 55 22.62 4.34 9.37
C GLU A 55 21.13 4.43 9.76
N GLN A 56 20.54 3.34 10.24
CA GLN A 56 19.13 3.21 10.61
C GLN A 56 18.92 3.18 12.13
N GLN A 57 19.98 2.98 12.94
CA GLN A 57 19.87 2.78 14.38
C GLN A 57 19.26 3.96 15.12
N MET A 58 19.54 5.20 14.69
CA MET A 58 19.02 6.40 15.34
C MET A 58 17.48 6.39 15.34
N PHE A 59 16.89 6.18 14.17
CA PHE A 59 15.45 6.08 14.03
C PHE A 59 14.89 4.82 14.65
N ALA A 60 15.53 3.67 14.44
CA ALA A 60 15.06 2.41 15.02
C ALA A 60 14.95 2.54 16.55
N THR A 61 15.88 3.27 17.16
CA THR A 61 15.84 3.58 18.60
C THR A 61 14.68 4.51 18.97
N ALA A 62 14.39 5.52 18.15
CA ALA A 62 13.24 6.41 18.35
C ALA A 62 11.91 5.63 18.27
N ALA A 63 11.76 4.84 17.21
CA ALA A 63 10.57 4.02 16.95
C ALA A 63 10.36 2.97 18.04
N ALA A 64 11.40 2.21 18.42
CA ALA A 64 11.33 1.25 19.51
C ALA A 64 10.95 1.89 20.84
N GLY A 65 11.38 3.13 21.08
CA GLY A 65 11.01 3.90 22.25
C GLY A 65 9.50 4.22 22.36
N ILE A 66 8.77 4.21 21.24
CA ILE A 66 7.31 4.38 21.18
C ILE A 66 6.59 3.02 21.10
N ILE A 67 7.08 2.12 20.25
CA ILE A 67 6.42 0.86 19.90
C ILE A 67 6.53 -0.17 21.04
N ASN A 68 7.71 -0.36 21.64
CA ASN A 68 7.92 -1.36 22.69
C ASN A 68 7.05 -1.14 23.94
N PRO A 69 6.81 0.10 24.42
CA PRO A 69 5.90 0.30 25.54
C PRO A 69 4.43 0.21 25.14
N MET A 70 4.09 0.18 23.85
CA MET A 70 2.72 0.20 23.36
C MET A 70 2.05 -1.18 23.48
N THR A 71 0.82 -1.17 24.00
CA THR A 71 -0.10 -2.31 23.96
C THR A 71 -1.43 -1.85 23.41
N LEU A 72 -2.10 -2.72 22.66
CA LEU A 72 -3.45 -2.48 22.13
C LEU A 72 -4.34 -3.66 22.51
N SER A 73 -5.44 -3.43 23.21
CA SER A 73 -6.40 -4.48 23.58
C SER A 73 -7.82 -4.07 23.21
N GLY A 74 -8.67 -4.99 22.79
CA GLY A 74 -9.99 -4.61 22.34
C GLY A 74 -10.86 -5.74 21.82
N THR A 75 -11.94 -5.35 21.14
CA THR A 75 -12.83 -6.25 20.43
C THR A 75 -12.90 -5.89 18.95
N TYR A 76 -12.98 -6.91 18.12
CA TYR A 76 -13.32 -6.82 16.72
C TYR A 76 -14.61 -7.60 16.46
N ALA A 77 -15.49 -7.06 15.63
CA ALA A 77 -16.72 -7.71 15.21
C ALA A 77 -16.98 -7.44 13.73
N SER A 78 -17.50 -8.43 13.01
CA SER A 78 -17.88 -8.29 11.60
C SER A 78 -19.07 -9.17 11.26
N ASP A 79 -19.94 -8.69 10.37
CA ASP A 79 -21.00 -9.48 9.73
C ASP A 79 -20.73 -9.73 8.23
N GLY A 80 -19.50 -9.46 7.78
CA GLY A 80 -19.07 -9.53 6.38
C GLY A 80 -19.38 -8.29 5.54
N VAL A 81 -20.26 -7.40 6.01
CA VAL A 81 -20.61 -6.13 5.33
C VAL A 81 -20.10 -4.93 6.12
N TYR A 82 -20.25 -4.99 7.44
CA TYR A 82 -19.85 -3.99 8.40
C TYR A 82 -18.82 -4.60 9.36
N PHE A 83 -17.91 -3.78 9.86
CA PHE A 83 -17.04 -4.14 10.96
C PHE A 83 -17.03 -3.05 12.04
N ASN A 84 -16.79 -3.49 13.27
CA ASN A 84 -16.53 -2.65 14.43
C ASN A 84 -15.20 -3.09 15.05
N LEU A 85 -14.32 -2.13 15.27
CA LEU A 85 -13.13 -2.25 16.09
C LEU A 85 -13.29 -1.30 17.27
N ALA A 86 -13.20 -1.81 18.49
CA ALA A 86 -13.12 -1.01 19.70
C ALA A 86 -11.87 -1.44 20.46
N ALA A 87 -10.89 -0.55 20.53
CA ALA A 87 -9.57 -0.84 21.06
C ALA A 87 -9.13 0.23 22.06
N GLU A 88 -8.23 -0.15 22.94
CA GLU A 88 -7.60 0.72 23.90
C GLU A 88 -6.09 0.61 23.74
N MET A 89 -5.45 1.72 23.43
CA MET A 89 -4.01 1.82 23.40
C MET A 89 -3.51 2.31 24.76
N MET A 90 -2.44 1.69 25.26
CA MET A 90 -1.72 2.14 26.44
C MET A 90 -0.21 2.12 26.19
N LEU A 91 0.52 3.00 26.87
CA LEU A 91 1.98 3.01 26.93
C LEU A 91 2.43 2.58 28.34
N ASN A 92 3.36 1.65 28.43
CA ASN A 92 3.90 1.10 29.67
C ASN A 92 2.83 0.55 30.64
N GLY A 93 1.64 0.20 30.13
CA GLY A 93 0.49 -0.18 30.95
C GLY A 93 0.00 0.94 31.90
N ALA A 94 0.36 2.19 31.64
CA ALA A 94 -0.04 3.33 32.47
C ALA A 94 -1.44 3.80 32.11
N GLU A 95 -2.37 3.77 33.07
CA GLU A 95 -3.77 4.21 32.87
C GLU A 95 -3.85 5.68 32.42
N SER A 96 -2.88 6.53 32.78
CA SER A 96 -2.76 7.92 32.31
C SER A 96 -2.61 8.05 30.78
N THR A 97 -2.17 6.99 30.12
CA THR A 97 -1.96 6.93 28.67
C THR A 97 -3.07 6.20 27.92
N ARG A 98 -4.09 5.73 28.66
CA ARG A 98 -5.18 4.96 28.09
C ARG A 98 -5.93 5.80 27.07
N THR A 99 -5.89 5.31 25.84
CA THR A 99 -6.38 6.01 24.66
C THR A 99 -7.38 5.10 23.94
N PRO A 100 -8.68 5.30 24.14
CA PRO A 100 -9.70 4.60 23.38
C PRO A 100 -9.59 4.95 21.90
N ILE A 101 -9.77 3.94 21.04
CA ILE A 101 -9.80 4.03 19.59
C ILE A 101 -10.99 3.19 19.13
N SER A 102 -11.87 3.77 18.32
CA SER A 102 -12.96 3.03 17.70
C SER A 102 -12.95 3.26 16.19
N ILE A 103 -13.08 2.18 15.43
CA ILE A 103 -13.23 2.21 13.98
C ILE A 103 -14.48 1.43 13.62
N ASN A 104 -15.48 2.12 13.08
CA ASN A 104 -16.68 1.52 12.52
C ASN A 104 -16.63 1.66 11.00
N GLY A 105 -16.81 0.60 10.24
CA GLY A 105 -16.66 0.72 8.81
C GLY A 105 -17.41 -0.28 7.96
N THR A 106 -17.52 0.07 6.69
CA THR A 106 -17.87 -0.82 5.58
C THR A 106 -16.69 -0.92 4.63
N LYS A 107 -16.86 -1.64 3.53
CA LYS A 107 -15.93 -1.60 2.40
C LYS A 107 -15.74 -0.22 1.76
N ASP A 108 -16.66 0.73 1.99
CA ASP A 108 -16.67 2.03 1.29
C ASP A 108 -16.32 3.21 2.21
N GLN A 109 -16.52 3.06 3.53
CA GLN A 109 -16.44 4.18 4.47
C GLN A 109 -16.03 3.72 5.87
N TRP A 110 -15.12 4.44 6.51
CA TRP A 110 -14.69 4.24 7.90
C TRP A 110 -14.98 5.47 8.76
N LEU A 111 -15.50 5.25 9.95
CA LEU A 111 -15.68 6.24 11.01
C LEU A 111 -14.67 5.95 12.11
N ILE A 112 -13.77 6.89 12.36
CA ILE A 112 -12.69 6.76 13.33
C ILE A 112 -12.94 7.73 14.48
N ARG A 113 -12.87 7.22 15.70
CA ARG A 113 -12.91 7.99 16.94
C ARG A 113 -11.71 7.66 17.81
N SER A 114 -11.21 8.66 18.50
CA SER A 114 -10.23 8.45 19.56
C SER A 114 -10.29 9.61 20.54
N SER A 115 -9.92 9.37 21.80
CA SER A 115 -9.70 10.47 22.74
C SER A 115 -8.60 11.44 22.27
N LEU A 116 -7.70 11.00 21.37
CA LEU A 116 -6.72 11.86 20.73
C LEU A 116 -7.36 12.89 19.79
N LEU A 117 -8.57 12.65 19.31
CA LEU A 117 -9.28 13.56 18.40
C LEU A 117 -10.21 14.52 19.17
N GLY A 118 -10.20 14.50 20.50
CA GLY A 118 -11.17 15.22 21.31
C GLY A 118 -12.60 14.74 21.04
N GLU A 119 -13.50 15.67 20.71
CA GLU A 119 -14.90 15.36 20.36
C GLU A 119 -15.08 15.08 18.85
N GLU A 120 -14.02 15.18 18.05
CA GLU A 120 -14.10 14.99 16.61
C GLU A 120 -14.22 13.51 16.21
N ILE A 121 -15.00 13.28 15.17
CA ILE A 121 -15.18 11.98 14.54
C ILE A 121 -14.71 12.12 13.10
N ILE A 122 -13.70 11.33 12.71
CA ILE A 122 -13.21 11.32 11.34
C ILE A 122 -14.06 10.37 10.53
N ASN A 123 -14.59 10.84 9.42
CA ASN A 123 -15.33 10.02 8.49
C ASN A 123 -14.61 9.95 7.14
N LEU A 124 -13.95 8.83 6.89
CA LEU A 124 -13.11 8.58 5.74
C LEU A 124 -13.85 7.75 4.69
N HIS A 125 -14.07 8.33 3.51
CA HIS A 125 -14.61 7.57 2.39
C HIS A 125 -13.44 6.94 1.60
N LEU A 126 -13.44 5.60 1.49
CA LEU A 126 -12.30 4.83 1.00
C LEU A 126 -11.93 5.08 -0.47
N VAL A 127 -12.88 5.56 -1.29
CA VAL A 127 -12.58 5.97 -2.68
C VAL A 127 -11.56 7.11 -2.76
N TYR A 128 -11.45 7.91 -1.70
CA TYR A 128 -10.49 9.02 -1.59
C TYR A 128 -9.27 8.65 -0.74
N LEU A 129 -9.19 7.42 -0.20
CA LEU A 129 -8.11 7.02 0.71
C LEU A 129 -6.72 7.27 0.10
N LEU A 130 -6.52 6.85 -1.15
CA LEU A 130 -5.24 7.05 -1.84
C LEU A 130 -4.93 8.53 -2.06
N GLU A 131 -5.93 9.34 -2.36
CA GLU A 131 -5.74 10.79 -2.48
C GLU A 131 -5.30 11.40 -1.14
N PHE A 132 -6.00 11.07 -0.04
CA PHE A 132 -5.63 11.52 1.29
C PHE A 132 -4.18 11.14 1.62
N ALA A 133 -3.81 9.91 1.27
CA ALA A 133 -2.49 9.38 1.56
C ALA A 133 -1.38 10.01 0.70
N VAL A 134 -1.64 10.23 -0.59
CA VAL A 134 -0.70 10.87 -1.54
C VAL A 134 -0.50 12.34 -1.21
N LYS A 135 -1.58 13.10 -1.01
CA LYS A 135 -1.49 14.51 -0.59
C LYS A 135 -0.86 14.63 0.79
N GLY A 136 -1.21 13.72 1.70
CA GLY A 136 -0.57 13.60 2.99
C GLY A 136 0.95 13.41 2.86
N TYR A 137 1.41 12.60 1.92
CA TYR A 137 2.85 12.47 1.62
C TYR A 137 3.46 13.76 1.05
N ASN A 138 2.82 14.42 0.09
CA ASN A 138 3.35 15.67 -0.48
C ASN A 138 3.56 16.73 0.60
N HIS A 139 2.59 16.88 1.51
CA HIS A 139 2.64 17.89 2.57
C HIS A 139 3.50 17.47 3.76
N MET A 140 3.31 16.24 4.25
CA MET A 140 3.94 15.79 5.50
C MET A 140 5.23 15.03 5.26
N GLN A 141 5.54 14.58 4.05
CA GLN A 141 6.65 13.66 3.77
C GLN A 141 6.55 12.33 4.53
N VAL A 142 5.36 12.01 5.03
CA VAL A 142 5.03 10.74 5.68
C VAL A 142 4.41 9.82 4.63
N PRO A 143 4.91 8.58 4.47
CA PRO A 143 4.63 7.67 3.34
C PRO A 143 3.24 7.00 3.40
N TYR A 144 2.20 7.73 3.80
CA TYR A 144 0.86 7.19 4.02
C TYR A 144 0.33 6.42 2.81
N GLN A 145 0.76 6.77 1.59
CA GLN A 145 0.35 6.13 0.35
C GLN A 145 0.59 4.62 0.33
N ARG A 146 1.67 4.14 0.97
CA ARG A 146 1.96 2.71 1.05
C ARG A 146 1.07 2.00 2.08
N ALA A 147 0.78 2.66 3.21
CA ALA A 147 -0.18 2.13 4.18
C ALA A 147 -1.56 2.05 3.53
N ALA A 148 -1.96 3.10 2.80
CA ALA A 148 -3.23 3.17 2.12
C ALA A 148 -3.43 2.05 1.08
N ILE A 149 -2.42 1.74 0.27
CA ILE A 149 -2.45 0.61 -0.68
C ILE A 149 -2.73 -0.72 0.03
N LEU A 150 -2.24 -0.88 1.26
CA LEU A 150 -2.29 -2.13 2.01
C LEU A 150 -3.46 -2.18 3.01
N LEU A 151 -4.04 -1.03 3.36
CA LEU A 151 -5.13 -0.89 4.33
C LEU A 151 -6.49 -1.31 3.80
N THR A 152 -6.70 -1.32 2.48
CA THR A 152 -7.95 -1.81 1.91
C THR A 152 -7.69 -2.80 0.78
N PRO A 153 -8.30 -4.00 0.83
CA PRO A 153 -8.21 -4.99 -0.24
C PRO A 153 -8.99 -4.56 -1.49
N PHE A 154 -9.58 -3.37 -1.49
CA PHE A 154 -10.33 -2.78 -2.60
C PHE A 154 -9.59 -1.61 -3.26
N VAL A 155 -8.35 -1.29 -2.85
CA VAL A 155 -7.56 -0.23 -3.52
C VAL A 155 -7.39 -0.51 -5.01
N ASP A 156 -7.20 -1.77 -5.36
CA ASP A 156 -7.11 -2.24 -6.74
C ASP A 156 -8.42 -2.04 -7.51
N LEU A 157 -9.58 -2.28 -6.89
CA LEU A 157 -10.88 -1.98 -7.51
C LEU A 157 -11.06 -0.47 -7.74
N ILE A 158 -10.60 0.36 -6.79
CA ILE A 158 -10.67 1.82 -6.91
C ILE A 158 -9.76 2.33 -8.02
N GLY A 159 -8.56 1.75 -8.16
CA GLY A 159 -7.53 2.23 -9.08
C GLY A 159 -7.58 1.60 -10.47
N MET A 160 -7.83 0.29 -10.57
CA MET A 160 -7.49 -0.52 -11.74
C MET A 160 -8.69 -1.18 -12.43
N ASP A 161 -9.87 -1.22 -11.83
CA ASP A 161 -11.02 -1.97 -12.37
C ASP A 161 -11.40 -1.53 -13.79
N GLU A 162 -11.52 -0.21 -14.01
CA GLU A 162 -11.82 0.32 -15.35
C GLU A 162 -10.73 -0.07 -16.36
N LEU A 163 -9.46 0.06 -16.01
CA LEU A 163 -8.35 -0.30 -16.89
C LEU A 163 -8.30 -1.81 -17.17
N HIS A 164 -8.46 -2.65 -16.15
CA HIS A 164 -8.49 -4.10 -16.27
C HIS A 164 -9.62 -4.57 -17.20
N SER A 165 -10.81 -3.98 -17.09
CA SER A 165 -11.95 -4.31 -17.95
C SER A 165 -11.66 -4.09 -19.44
N GLN A 166 -10.77 -3.14 -19.77
CA GLN A 166 -10.39 -2.78 -21.14
C GLN A 166 -9.19 -3.60 -21.65
N ILE A 167 -8.25 -3.96 -20.77
CA ILE A 167 -7.01 -4.67 -21.12
C ILE A 167 -7.18 -6.19 -21.16
N ALA A 168 -8.06 -6.78 -20.35
CA ALA A 168 -8.20 -8.23 -20.28
C ALA A 168 -8.63 -8.89 -21.61
N PRO A 169 -9.62 -8.39 -22.36
CA PRO A 169 -10.05 -9.04 -23.61
C PRO A 169 -9.01 -9.03 -24.75
N PRO A 170 -8.15 -7.99 -24.90
CA PRO A 170 -7.01 -8.03 -25.82
C PRO A 170 -5.93 -9.06 -25.47
N LEU A 171 -5.69 -9.34 -24.18
CA LEU A 171 -4.57 -10.15 -23.68
C LEU A 171 -4.86 -11.67 -23.58
N GLU A 172 -6.05 -12.14 -23.97
CA GLU A 172 -6.37 -13.56 -23.95
C GLU A 172 -5.33 -14.39 -24.74
N LYS A 173 -4.67 -15.33 -24.03
CA LYS A 173 -3.41 -15.97 -24.44
C LYS A 173 -3.51 -16.95 -25.62
N ALA A 174 -4.71 -17.36 -26.06
CA ALA A 174 -4.88 -18.42 -27.07
C ALA A 174 -5.47 -17.91 -28.40
N VAL A 175 -4.63 -17.36 -29.29
CA VAL A 175 -5.06 -17.09 -30.68
C VAL A 175 -3.99 -17.50 -31.69
N ALA A 176 -4.34 -18.41 -32.60
CA ALA A 176 -3.46 -18.82 -33.71
C ALA A 176 -3.00 -17.62 -34.55
N GLN A 177 -3.91 -16.68 -34.82
CA GLN A 177 -3.61 -15.39 -35.42
C GLN A 177 -4.73 -14.38 -35.11
N ARG A 178 -4.39 -13.21 -34.59
CA ARG A 178 -5.29 -12.07 -34.35
C ARG A 178 -4.72 -10.84 -35.03
N GLN A 179 -5.57 -10.02 -35.65
CA GLN A 179 -5.15 -8.73 -36.20
C GLN A 179 -5.86 -7.60 -35.45
N PHE A 180 -5.08 -6.74 -34.81
CA PHE A 180 -5.56 -5.48 -34.27
C PHE A 180 -5.39 -4.39 -35.32
N THR A 181 -6.49 -3.92 -35.89
CA THR A 181 -6.45 -2.83 -36.87
C THR A 181 -5.95 -1.54 -36.23
N LYS A 182 -5.32 -0.64 -37.02
CA LYS A 182 -4.92 0.69 -36.52
C LYS A 182 -6.10 1.45 -35.89
N LYS A 183 -7.31 1.33 -36.47
CA LYS A 183 -8.52 1.94 -35.91
C LYS A 183 -8.83 1.43 -34.50
N ALA A 184 -8.80 0.11 -34.30
CA ALA A 184 -9.05 -0.49 -32.99
C ALA A 184 -7.97 -0.10 -31.96
N MET A 185 -6.71 0.01 -32.39
CA MET A 185 -5.63 0.49 -31.52
C MET A 185 -5.81 1.95 -31.11
N LEU A 186 -6.30 2.81 -32.01
CA LEU A 186 -6.61 4.21 -31.71
C LEU A 186 -7.78 4.32 -30.73
N GLU A 187 -8.85 3.56 -30.96
CA GLU A 187 -10.00 3.50 -30.04
C GLU A 187 -9.57 3.03 -28.64
N PHE A 188 -8.70 2.01 -28.57
CA PHE A 188 -8.14 1.54 -27.30
C PHE A 188 -7.25 2.61 -26.64
N ALA A 189 -6.40 3.28 -27.42
CA ALA A 189 -5.55 4.35 -26.91
C ALA A 189 -6.35 5.56 -26.42
N ASP A 190 -7.46 5.91 -27.07
CA ASP A 190 -8.41 6.94 -26.61
C ASP A 190 -8.97 6.59 -25.22
N ILE A 191 -9.33 5.31 -25.01
CA ILE A 191 -9.85 4.83 -23.71
C ILE A 191 -8.77 4.92 -22.63
N VAL A 192 -7.57 4.41 -22.89
CA VAL A 192 -6.45 4.44 -21.92
C VAL A 192 -6.05 5.89 -21.61
N GLN A 193 -5.98 6.76 -22.61
CA GLN A 193 -5.71 8.19 -22.43
C GLN A 193 -6.78 8.84 -21.55
N LYS A 194 -8.06 8.54 -21.81
CA LYS A 194 -9.17 9.04 -20.98
C LYS A 194 -9.04 8.57 -19.54
N ILE A 195 -8.74 7.30 -19.30
CA ILE A 195 -8.51 6.77 -17.94
C ILE A 195 -7.34 7.50 -17.27
N ALA A 196 -6.21 7.64 -17.95
CA ALA A 196 -5.03 8.32 -17.41
C ALA A 196 -5.28 9.80 -17.04
N LEU A 197 -6.15 10.50 -17.78
CA LEU A 197 -6.45 11.91 -17.55
C LEU A 197 -7.61 12.14 -16.55
N GLU A 198 -8.69 11.38 -16.70
CA GLU A 198 -9.98 11.63 -16.04
C GLU A 198 -10.27 10.70 -14.87
N ASN A 199 -9.70 9.47 -14.84
CA ASN A 199 -9.95 8.55 -13.75
C ASN A 199 -9.09 8.94 -12.53
N ARG A 200 -9.74 9.61 -11.58
CA ARG A 200 -9.15 10.07 -10.33
C ARG A 200 -8.52 8.93 -9.51
N GLY A 201 -9.23 7.81 -9.36
CA GLY A 201 -8.77 6.66 -8.58
C GLY A 201 -7.49 6.06 -9.16
N PHE A 202 -7.46 5.86 -10.48
CA PHE A 202 -6.28 5.37 -11.21
C PHE A 202 -5.08 6.31 -11.05
N ARG A 203 -5.28 7.63 -11.19
CA ARG A 203 -4.19 8.61 -11.04
C ARG A 203 -3.57 8.58 -9.65
N TYR A 204 -4.37 8.55 -8.59
CA TYR A 204 -3.85 8.47 -7.22
C TYR A 204 -3.27 7.10 -6.90
N TRP A 205 -3.74 6.02 -7.55
CA TRP A 205 -3.13 4.70 -7.45
C TRP A 205 -1.71 4.69 -8.05
N VAL A 206 -1.55 5.26 -9.25
CA VAL A 206 -0.23 5.42 -9.88
C VAL A 206 0.69 6.31 -9.03
N ALA A 207 0.17 7.46 -8.55
CA ALA A 207 0.93 8.34 -7.67
C ALA A 207 1.37 7.61 -6.39
N ALA A 208 0.47 6.88 -5.74
CA ALA A 208 0.78 6.13 -4.54
C ALA A 208 1.90 5.10 -4.73
N LEU A 209 2.01 4.51 -5.92
CA LEU A 209 3.05 3.54 -6.25
C LEU A 209 4.38 4.18 -6.69
N LEU A 210 4.33 5.23 -7.51
CA LEU A 210 5.50 5.72 -8.25
C LEU A 210 6.03 7.08 -7.78
N MET A 211 5.33 7.77 -6.88
CA MET A 211 5.71 9.12 -6.46
C MET A 211 7.13 9.21 -5.89
N GLU A 212 7.56 8.22 -5.13
CA GLU A 212 8.91 8.21 -4.56
C GLU A 212 10.03 7.92 -5.55
N THR A 213 9.70 7.24 -6.65
CA THR A 213 10.65 7.00 -7.72
C THR A 213 10.74 8.21 -8.66
N GLY A 214 9.83 9.19 -8.51
CA GLY A 214 9.70 10.36 -9.37
C GLY A 214 9.17 10.02 -10.78
N TYR A 215 8.70 8.80 -11.00
CA TYR A 215 8.24 8.34 -12.32
C TYR A 215 6.72 8.41 -12.49
N ASN A 216 5.95 8.82 -11.48
CA ASN A 216 4.48 8.92 -11.58
C ASN A 216 4.03 9.82 -12.74
N ASP A 217 4.62 11.02 -12.86
CA ASP A 217 4.21 11.98 -13.88
C ASP A 217 4.63 11.52 -15.28
N VAL A 218 5.85 10.99 -15.40
CA VAL A 218 6.35 10.41 -16.65
C VAL A 218 5.45 9.24 -17.09
N PHE A 219 5.01 8.40 -16.16
CA PHE A 219 4.13 7.27 -16.45
C PHE A 219 2.76 7.74 -16.94
N LEU A 220 2.12 8.67 -16.23
CA LEU A 220 0.82 9.22 -16.63
C LEU A 220 0.91 10.00 -17.94
N GLU A 221 1.99 10.75 -18.15
CA GLU A 221 2.27 11.45 -19.39
C GLU A 221 2.38 10.46 -20.55
N CYS A 222 3.17 9.39 -20.40
CA CYS A 222 3.29 8.34 -21.41
C CYS A 222 1.92 7.72 -21.78
N LEU A 223 1.07 7.44 -20.79
CA LEU A 223 -0.28 6.93 -21.05
C LEU A 223 -1.17 7.96 -21.75
N SER A 224 -1.05 9.24 -21.38
CA SER A 224 -1.79 10.33 -22.02
C SER A 224 -1.39 10.55 -23.49
N GLN A 225 -0.13 10.25 -23.83
CA GLN A 225 0.42 10.38 -25.17
C GLN A 225 0.26 9.11 -26.02
N LEU A 226 -0.31 8.02 -25.46
CA LEU A 226 -0.42 6.73 -26.13
C LEU A 226 -1.15 6.84 -27.48
N ARG A 227 -2.20 7.66 -27.56
CA ARG A 227 -2.95 7.89 -28.80
C ARG A 227 -2.06 8.47 -29.90
N SER A 228 -1.33 9.55 -29.60
CA SER A 228 -0.40 10.19 -30.53
C SER A 228 0.68 9.21 -30.97
N TRP A 229 1.22 8.43 -30.03
CA TRP A 229 2.19 7.38 -30.33
C TRP A 229 1.63 6.32 -31.30
N VAL A 230 0.38 5.87 -31.11
CA VAL A 230 -0.29 4.93 -32.04
C VAL A 230 -0.51 5.58 -33.42
N GLU A 231 -0.88 6.85 -33.48
CA GLU A 231 -1.05 7.58 -34.75
C GLU A 231 0.25 7.66 -35.56
N GLU A 232 1.37 7.95 -34.90
CA GLU A 232 2.67 8.16 -35.54
C GLU A 232 3.39 6.86 -35.85
N THR A 233 3.31 5.87 -34.94
CA THR A 233 4.19 4.70 -34.95
C THR A 233 3.52 3.46 -35.55
N VAL A 234 2.21 3.26 -35.32
CA VAL A 234 1.53 2.04 -35.76
C VAL A 234 1.19 2.11 -37.26
N PRO A 235 1.61 1.12 -38.08
CA PRO A 235 1.29 1.06 -39.50
C PRO A 235 -0.23 1.00 -39.76
N SER A 236 -0.65 1.36 -40.98
CA SER A 236 -2.07 1.29 -41.37
C SER A 236 -2.69 -0.11 -41.23
N ARG A 237 -1.87 -1.16 -41.38
CA ARG A 237 -2.28 -2.56 -41.20
C ARG A 237 -2.44 -2.97 -39.72
N GLY A 238 -1.99 -2.13 -38.79
CA GLY A 238 -2.07 -2.37 -37.35
C GLY A 238 -1.04 -3.37 -36.82
N ILE A 239 -1.39 -4.07 -35.75
CA ILE A 239 -0.54 -5.07 -35.07
C ILE A 239 -1.08 -6.46 -35.37
N THR A 240 -0.19 -7.38 -35.74
CA THR A 240 -0.53 -8.79 -35.93
C THR A 240 -0.01 -9.58 -34.75
N VAL A 241 -0.89 -10.31 -34.07
CA VAL A 241 -0.53 -11.21 -32.99
C VAL A 241 -0.62 -12.64 -33.49
N THR A 242 0.44 -13.40 -33.31
CA THR A 242 0.50 -14.82 -33.65
C THR A 242 1.01 -15.58 -32.45
N GLY A 243 0.35 -16.68 -32.09
CA GLY A 243 0.76 -17.44 -30.93
C GLY A 243 0.03 -18.77 -30.79
N ASN A 244 0.38 -19.44 -29.71
CA ASN A 244 -0.24 -20.66 -29.22
C ASN A 244 -0.20 -20.63 -27.68
N GLU A 245 -0.43 -21.77 -27.04
CA GLU A 245 -0.45 -21.89 -25.58
C GLU A 245 0.91 -21.66 -24.88
N SER A 246 2.03 -21.67 -25.61
CA SER A 246 3.38 -21.55 -25.06
C SER A 246 4.23 -20.41 -25.65
N GLN A 247 3.74 -19.69 -26.66
CA GLN A 247 4.43 -18.53 -27.22
C GLN A 247 3.45 -17.58 -27.90
N GLN A 248 3.76 -16.29 -27.89
CA GLN A 248 3.00 -15.25 -28.55
C GLN A 248 3.94 -14.15 -29.04
N SER A 249 3.79 -13.71 -30.28
CA SER A 249 4.57 -12.64 -30.90
C SER A 249 3.63 -11.58 -31.46
N TRP A 250 3.96 -10.31 -31.22
CA TRP A 250 3.21 -9.15 -31.66
C TRP A 250 4.08 -8.37 -32.66
N MET A 251 3.63 -8.37 -33.91
CA MET A 251 4.33 -7.78 -35.04
C MET A 251 3.68 -6.46 -35.43
N MET A 252 4.49 -5.40 -35.43
CA MET A 252 4.16 -4.09 -35.98
C MET A 252 4.90 -3.92 -37.31
N GLY A 253 4.26 -4.31 -38.41
CA GLY A 253 4.91 -4.38 -39.72
C GLY A 253 5.95 -5.50 -39.77
N GLN A 254 7.24 -5.16 -39.83
CA GLN A 254 8.35 -6.12 -39.77
C GLN A 254 9.06 -6.14 -38.42
N THR A 255 8.67 -5.27 -37.48
CA THR A 255 9.27 -5.14 -36.16
C THR A 255 8.46 -5.96 -35.16
N GLU A 256 9.10 -6.87 -34.44
CA GLU A 256 8.53 -7.53 -33.27
C GLU A 256 8.59 -6.55 -32.09
N ILE A 257 7.44 -6.17 -31.54
CA ILE A 257 7.34 -5.20 -30.44
C ILE A 257 7.09 -5.86 -29.08
N TYR A 258 6.56 -7.08 -29.10
CA TYR A 258 6.34 -7.88 -27.92
C TYR A 258 6.49 -9.36 -28.26
N ARG A 259 7.16 -10.10 -27.39
CA ARG A 259 7.28 -11.56 -27.47
C ARG A 259 7.09 -12.15 -26.09
N TRP A 260 6.20 -13.13 -25.99
CA TRP A 260 5.99 -13.95 -24.80
C TRP A 260 6.32 -15.39 -25.13
N GLU A 261 7.01 -16.07 -24.23
CA GLU A 261 7.33 -17.48 -24.31
C GLU A 261 7.14 -18.12 -22.94
N LYS A 262 6.63 -19.35 -22.90
CA LYS A 262 6.52 -20.16 -21.70
C LYS A 262 7.24 -21.48 -21.94
N ASP A 263 8.21 -21.79 -21.09
CA ASP A 263 8.95 -23.04 -21.18
C ASP A 263 8.22 -24.20 -20.48
N GLU A 264 8.79 -25.41 -20.58
CA GLU A 264 8.25 -26.62 -19.98
C GLU A 264 8.20 -26.58 -18.44
N THR A 265 9.00 -25.72 -17.81
CA THR A 265 9.01 -25.51 -16.35
C THR A 265 7.94 -24.52 -15.90
N GLY A 266 7.28 -23.84 -16.84
CA GLY A 266 6.30 -22.80 -16.58
C GLY A 266 6.89 -21.40 -16.45
N THR A 267 8.20 -21.23 -16.67
CA THR A 267 8.85 -19.92 -16.68
C THR A 267 8.37 -19.12 -17.88
N GLU A 268 7.89 -17.90 -17.65
CA GLU A 268 7.44 -16.98 -18.69
C GLU A 268 8.55 -15.96 -19.02
N ARG A 269 8.83 -15.75 -20.30
CA ARG A 269 9.77 -14.71 -20.75
C ARG A 269 9.02 -13.75 -21.64
N ILE A 270 9.08 -12.47 -21.30
CA ILE A 270 8.52 -11.37 -22.05
C ILE A 270 9.68 -10.51 -22.59
N ARG A 271 9.68 -10.22 -23.88
CA ARG A 271 10.55 -9.20 -24.48
C ARG A 271 9.68 -8.07 -24.98
N LEU A 272 10.05 -6.85 -24.64
CA LEU A 272 9.37 -5.64 -25.06
C LEU A 272 10.34 -4.77 -25.84
N HIS A 273 10.00 -4.49 -27.09
CA HIS A 273 10.72 -3.56 -27.93
C HIS A 273 9.80 -2.38 -28.25
N LEU A 274 10.15 -1.20 -27.75
CA LEU A 274 9.40 0.03 -27.98
C LEU A 274 10.10 0.84 -29.09
N PRO A 275 9.58 0.86 -30.33
CA PRO A 275 10.29 1.37 -31.51
C PRO A 275 10.64 2.87 -31.49
N SER A 276 10.10 3.64 -30.55
CA SER A 276 10.45 5.05 -30.30
C SER A 276 11.50 5.25 -29.22
N LEU A 277 11.88 4.19 -28.49
CA LEU A 277 12.96 4.20 -27.51
C LEU A 277 14.13 3.38 -28.07
N PRO A 278 15.38 3.88 -27.98
CA PRO A 278 16.55 3.15 -28.47
C PRO A 278 16.88 1.90 -27.65
N MET A 279 16.20 1.67 -26.52
CA MET A 279 16.48 0.60 -25.57
C MET A 279 15.43 -0.51 -25.68
N GLU A 280 15.89 -1.73 -25.88
CA GLU A 280 15.09 -2.95 -25.73
C GLU A 280 15.12 -3.39 -24.26
N TYR A 281 13.99 -3.84 -23.73
CA TYR A 281 13.92 -4.40 -22.38
C TYR A 281 13.49 -5.86 -22.45
N THR A 282 14.18 -6.70 -21.69
CA THR A 282 13.78 -8.09 -21.49
C THR A 282 13.25 -8.25 -20.07
N VAL A 283 12.02 -8.72 -19.95
CA VAL A 283 11.36 -9.05 -18.68
C VAL A 283 11.22 -10.56 -18.59
N THR A 284 12.01 -11.21 -17.74
CA THR A 284 11.86 -12.63 -17.42
C THR A 284 11.05 -12.77 -16.14
N CYS A 285 9.96 -13.51 -16.18
CA CYS A 285 9.07 -13.74 -15.04
C CYS A 285 8.91 -15.24 -14.79
N LYS A 286 9.30 -15.71 -13.61
CA LYS A 286 9.02 -17.08 -13.17
C LYS A 286 8.00 -17.01 -12.04
N MET A 287 6.90 -17.74 -12.18
CA MET A 287 5.92 -17.88 -11.11
C MET A 287 5.67 -19.37 -10.89
N GLU A 288 5.99 -19.86 -9.70
CA GLU A 288 5.73 -21.22 -9.26
C GLU A 288 4.78 -21.19 -8.08
N GLN A 289 3.73 -22.01 -8.14
CA GLN A 289 2.81 -22.18 -7.02
C GLN A 289 2.94 -23.60 -6.49
N ALA A 290 3.36 -23.74 -5.25
CA ALA A 290 3.44 -25.02 -4.58
C ALA A 290 2.03 -25.54 -4.23
N ALA A 291 1.90 -26.85 -4.05
CA ALA A 291 0.63 -27.45 -3.61
C ALA A 291 0.18 -26.97 -2.21
N SER A 292 1.12 -26.43 -1.42
CA SER A 292 0.89 -25.76 -0.13
C SER A 292 0.22 -24.39 -0.25
N GLY A 293 0.16 -23.81 -1.46
CA GLY A 293 -0.31 -22.44 -1.70
C GLY A 293 0.79 -21.38 -1.66
N GLU A 294 2.03 -21.75 -1.32
CA GLU A 294 3.21 -20.85 -1.41
C GLU A 294 3.45 -20.42 -2.87
N GLN A 295 3.84 -19.17 -3.05
CA GLN A 295 4.07 -18.58 -4.36
C GLN A 295 5.51 -18.06 -4.46
N ASP A 296 6.29 -18.69 -5.31
CA ASP A 296 7.61 -18.21 -5.66
C ASP A 296 7.52 -17.37 -6.93
N LEU A 297 7.91 -16.11 -6.82
CA LEU A 297 7.95 -15.16 -7.93
C LEU A 297 9.39 -14.70 -8.14
N MET A 298 9.87 -14.76 -9.37
CA MET A 298 11.09 -14.10 -9.81
C MET A 298 10.75 -13.18 -10.97
N LEU A 299 11.13 -11.91 -10.87
CA LEU A 299 11.04 -10.92 -11.94
C LEU A 299 12.43 -10.37 -12.20
N LEU A 300 12.94 -10.53 -13.41
CA LEU A 300 14.19 -9.97 -13.87
C LEU A 300 13.92 -9.06 -15.07
N ILE A 301 14.26 -7.78 -14.93
CA ILE A 301 14.21 -6.79 -16.00
C ILE A 301 15.65 -6.42 -16.35
N THR A 302 16.05 -6.70 -17.59
CA THR A 302 17.34 -6.27 -18.13
C THR A 302 17.13 -5.30 -19.28
N ASP A 303 18.08 -4.40 -19.47
CA ASP A 303 18.13 -3.53 -20.64
C ASP A 303 18.81 -4.22 -21.84
N TRP A 304 19.04 -3.45 -22.91
CA TRP A 304 19.68 -3.91 -24.14
C TRP A 304 21.15 -4.30 -23.97
N ALA A 305 21.81 -3.82 -22.91
CA ALA A 305 23.18 -4.15 -22.55
C ALA A 305 23.27 -5.36 -21.60
N GLU A 306 22.14 -6.02 -21.34
CA GLU A 306 21.99 -7.09 -20.34
C GLU A 306 22.30 -6.61 -18.91
N GLU A 307 22.21 -5.31 -18.64
CA GLU A 307 22.34 -4.76 -17.30
C GLU A 307 21.04 -5.00 -16.52
N THR A 308 21.15 -5.48 -15.28
CA THR A 308 20.01 -5.69 -14.39
C THR A 308 19.42 -4.36 -13.96
N VAL A 309 18.27 -4.00 -14.55
CA VAL A 309 17.49 -2.83 -14.16
C VAL A 309 16.78 -3.11 -12.85
N ILE A 310 16.09 -4.25 -12.77
CA ILE A 310 15.40 -4.75 -11.57
C ILE A 310 15.56 -6.27 -11.54
N TYR A 311 15.99 -6.81 -10.40
CA TYR A 311 15.83 -8.21 -10.04
C TYR A 311 15.02 -8.26 -8.76
N LEU A 312 13.89 -8.96 -8.79
CA LEU A 312 12.98 -9.12 -7.66
C LEU A 312 12.69 -10.60 -7.47
N THR A 313 12.81 -11.07 -6.24
CA THR A 313 12.35 -12.41 -5.85
C THR A 313 11.45 -12.32 -4.64
N MET A 314 10.38 -13.10 -4.68
CA MET A 314 9.51 -13.38 -3.55
C MET A 314 9.45 -14.89 -3.38
N GLU A 315 9.72 -15.38 -2.17
CA GLU A 315 9.65 -16.81 -1.84
C GLU A 315 8.70 -16.98 -0.65
N GLY A 316 7.81 -17.98 -0.72
CA GLY A 316 6.81 -18.26 0.30
C GLY A 316 5.49 -17.49 0.13
N SER A 317 4.74 -17.29 1.21
CA SER A 317 3.45 -16.59 1.13
C SER A 317 3.03 -15.98 2.47
N LEU A 318 2.22 -14.91 2.38
CA LEU A 318 1.51 -14.37 3.53
C LEU A 318 0.23 -15.18 3.78
N PRO A 319 -0.21 -15.30 5.05
CA PRO A 319 -1.48 -15.94 5.35
C PRO A 319 -2.64 -15.13 4.77
N THR A 320 -3.65 -15.83 4.28
CA THR A 320 -4.84 -15.21 3.67
C THR A 320 -6.06 -15.21 4.58
N ALA A 321 -5.97 -15.81 5.77
CA ALA A 321 -7.06 -16.03 6.70
C ALA A 321 -6.54 -16.23 8.14
N LEU A 322 -7.43 -16.09 9.13
CA LEU A 322 -7.18 -16.37 10.54
C LEU A 322 -8.29 -17.29 11.09
N PRO A 323 -7.98 -18.34 11.87
CA PRO A 323 -6.67 -18.70 12.39
C PRO A 323 -5.69 -19.15 11.30
N LEU A 324 -4.39 -18.96 11.55
CA LEU A 324 -3.34 -19.37 10.63
C LEU A 324 -3.43 -20.88 10.38
N SER A 325 -3.45 -21.28 9.10
CA SER A 325 -3.48 -22.68 8.69
C SER A 325 -2.20 -23.44 9.06
N GLY A 326 -1.11 -22.72 9.30
CA GLY A 326 0.19 -23.23 9.72
C GLY A 326 1.22 -22.09 9.87
N PRO A 327 2.46 -22.43 10.25
CA PRO A 327 3.55 -21.46 10.19
C PRO A 327 3.80 -21.05 8.73
N PHE A 328 4.19 -19.80 8.53
CA PHE A 328 4.51 -19.26 7.21
C PHE A 328 5.84 -18.49 7.25
N THR A 329 6.43 -18.35 6.06
CA THR A 329 7.58 -17.48 5.83
C THR A 329 7.36 -16.69 4.55
N LEU A 330 7.81 -15.44 4.52
CA LEU A 330 7.92 -14.64 3.31
C LEU A 330 9.32 -14.07 3.24
N ARG A 331 9.99 -14.33 2.11
CA ARG A 331 11.22 -13.66 1.75
C ARG A 331 10.94 -12.76 0.56
N TRP A 332 11.39 -11.52 0.65
CA TRP A 332 11.37 -10.59 -0.47
C TRP A 332 12.75 -9.98 -0.64
N HIS A 333 13.23 -9.98 -1.87
CA HIS A 333 14.52 -9.42 -2.24
C HIS A 333 14.37 -8.60 -3.52
N ALA A 334 14.99 -7.43 -3.55
CA ALA A 334 15.04 -6.59 -4.74
C ALA A 334 16.42 -5.93 -4.90
N GLU A 335 16.96 -5.94 -6.11
CA GLU A 335 18.20 -5.25 -6.47
C GLU A 335 18.16 -4.73 -7.92
N GLY A 336 19.18 -3.99 -8.32
CA GLY A 336 19.34 -3.45 -9.68
C GLY A 336 19.41 -1.93 -9.71
N VAL A 337 19.73 -1.40 -10.90
CA VAL A 337 19.99 0.04 -11.10
C VAL A 337 18.81 0.90 -10.64
N ALA A 338 17.57 0.46 -10.86
CA ALA A 338 16.37 1.19 -10.46
C ALA A 338 16.04 1.06 -8.96
N VAL A 339 16.57 0.04 -8.27
CA VAL A 339 16.38 -0.17 -6.83
C VAL A 339 17.33 0.71 -6.03
N GLY A 340 18.57 0.88 -6.52
CA GLY A 340 19.60 1.70 -5.90
C GLY A 340 20.88 0.92 -5.60
N PRO A 341 21.84 1.54 -4.89
CA PRO A 341 23.16 0.95 -4.65
C PRO A 341 23.15 -0.21 -3.64
N GLU A 342 22.10 -0.33 -2.83
CA GLU A 342 21.95 -1.38 -1.84
C GLU A 342 20.71 -2.23 -2.17
N PRO A 343 20.81 -3.57 -2.09
CA PRO A 343 19.65 -4.44 -2.23
C PRO A 343 18.68 -4.21 -1.08
N ILE A 344 17.40 -4.47 -1.34
CA ILE A 344 16.38 -4.46 -0.30
C ILE A 344 16.05 -5.91 0.02
N ASP A 345 16.30 -6.29 1.27
CA ASP A 345 16.04 -7.62 1.80
C ASP A 345 15.00 -7.56 2.91
N LEU A 346 14.02 -8.46 2.84
CA LEU A 346 12.98 -8.62 3.85
C LEU A 346 12.75 -10.10 4.12
N TYR A 347 12.70 -10.43 5.40
CA TYR A 347 12.35 -11.76 5.88
C TYR A 347 11.30 -11.65 6.96
N LEU A 348 10.21 -12.38 6.74
CA LEU A 348 9.09 -12.46 7.66
C LEU A 348 8.82 -13.91 7.99
N ASP A 349 8.44 -14.16 9.23
CA ASP A 349 7.81 -15.41 9.61
C ASP A 349 6.62 -15.16 10.53
N GLY A 350 5.79 -16.19 10.65
CA GLY A 350 4.73 -16.17 11.63
C GLY A 350 4.14 -17.54 11.88
N TRP A 351 3.57 -17.71 13.06
CA TRP A 351 2.93 -18.95 13.47
C TRP A 351 1.87 -18.69 14.54
N GLN A 352 1.02 -19.69 14.74
CA GLN A 352 -0.05 -19.65 15.74
C GLN A 352 0.06 -20.85 16.69
N GLU A 353 -0.09 -20.57 17.99
CA GLU A 353 -0.14 -21.52 19.09
C GLU A 353 -1.41 -21.26 19.93
N GLY A 354 -2.49 -21.99 19.62
CA GLY A 354 -3.79 -21.76 20.24
C GLY A 354 -4.34 -20.39 19.85
N GLU A 355 -4.62 -19.54 20.82
CA GLU A 355 -5.08 -18.15 20.62
C GLU A 355 -3.94 -17.17 20.31
N ASN A 356 -2.67 -17.59 20.44
CA ASN A 356 -1.53 -16.69 20.31
C ASN A 356 -0.94 -16.79 18.91
N ILE A 357 -0.80 -15.64 18.25
CA ILE A 357 -0.17 -15.46 16.95
C ILE A 357 1.09 -14.64 17.16
N THR A 358 2.21 -15.11 16.63
CA THR A 358 3.46 -14.36 16.59
C THR A 358 3.83 -14.10 15.14
N LEU A 359 4.10 -12.84 14.83
CA LEU A 359 4.60 -12.39 13.52
C LEU A 359 5.95 -11.71 13.76
N ARG A 360 6.96 -12.01 12.96
CA ARG A 360 8.28 -11.39 13.10
C ARG A 360 8.82 -10.91 11.77
N GLN A 361 9.60 -9.85 11.88
CA GLN A 361 10.59 -9.47 10.90
C GLN A 361 11.98 -9.86 11.41
N LEU A 362 12.74 -10.53 10.57
CA LEU A 362 14.08 -11.00 10.87
C LEU A 362 15.14 -10.20 10.12
N THR A 363 16.36 -10.27 10.63
CA THR A 363 17.58 -9.86 9.92
C THR A 363 17.74 -10.66 8.61
N PRO A 364 18.49 -10.14 7.61
CA PRO A 364 18.65 -10.83 6.34
C PRO A 364 19.25 -12.24 6.43
N ASP A 365 20.07 -12.51 7.45
CA ASP A 365 20.64 -13.82 7.74
C ASP A 365 19.76 -14.68 8.68
N GLN A 366 18.57 -14.17 9.02
CA GLN A 366 17.56 -14.80 9.88
C GLN A 366 18.05 -15.10 11.31
N SER A 367 19.17 -14.48 11.74
CA SER A 367 19.80 -14.79 13.02
C SER A 367 19.16 -14.07 14.21
N GLN A 368 18.58 -12.90 13.97
CA GLN A 368 17.99 -12.02 14.97
C GLN A 368 16.61 -11.51 14.54
N THR A 369 15.74 -11.31 15.53
CA THR A 369 14.45 -10.62 15.37
C THR A 369 14.68 -9.12 15.35
N LEU A 370 14.31 -8.44 14.27
CA LEU A 370 14.30 -6.97 14.18
C LEU A 370 13.07 -6.38 14.85
N MET A 371 11.91 -7.00 14.58
CA MET A 371 10.62 -6.63 15.15
C MET A 371 9.74 -7.87 15.31
N ALA A 372 8.90 -7.89 16.34
CA ALA A 372 7.85 -8.88 16.53
C ALA A 372 6.54 -8.24 16.96
N ILE A 373 5.44 -8.83 16.52
CA ILE A 373 4.09 -8.54 16.96
C ILE A 373 3.57 -9.82 17.61
N ARG A 374 3.05 -9.70 18.83
CA ARG A 374 2.40 -10.80 19.54
C ARG A 374 0.95 -10.43 19.73
N LEU A 375 0.08 -11.21 19.11
CA LEU A 375 -1.36 -11.04 19.11
C LEU A 375 -1.97 -12.24 19.82
N ARG A 376 -2.82 -12.00 20.81
CA ARG A 376 -3.76 -12.99 21.30
C ARG A 376 -5.11 -12.69 20.70
N MET A 377 -5.80 -13.71 20.17
CA MET A 377 -7.16 -13.60 19.68
C MET A 377 -8.02 -14.73 20.23
N ALA A 378 -9.07 -14.35 20.95
CA ALA A 378 -10.06 -15.27 21.50
C ALA A 378 -11.43 -14.98 20.88
N PRO A 379 -12.15 -15.98 20.35
CA PRO A 379 -13.53 -15.78 19.92
C PRO A 379 -14.40 -15.25 21.07
N THR A 380 -15.27 -14.29 20.78
CA THR A 380 -16.19 -13.69 21.78
C THR A 380 -17.57 -13.48 21.17
N ASP A 381 -18.61 -13.49 22.01
CA ASP A 381 -19.98 -13.17 21.62
C ASP A 381 -20.16 -11.64 21.63
N VAL A 382 -20.45 -11.04 20.47
CA VAL A 382 -20.62 -9.58 20.37
C VAL A 382 -22.11 -9.24 20.43
N GLU A 383 -22.61 -8.92 21.63
CA GLU A 383 -24.04 -8.69 21.89
C GLU A 383 -24.61 -7.39 21.29
N ASN A 384 -23.77 -6.43 20.88
CA ASN A 384 -24.21 -5.07 20.48
C ASN A 384 -23.55 -4.58 19.19
N PHE A 385 -23.81 -5.27 18.09
CA PHE A 385 -23.48 -4.77 16.76
C PHE A 385 -24.49 -3.69 16.34
N VAL A 386 -24.17 -2.42 16.62
CA VAL A 386 -25.04 -1.28 16.27
C VAL A 386 -24.41 -0.50 15.12
N GLN A 387 -25.10 -0.47 13.99
CA GLN A 387 -24.76 0.43 12.90
C GLN A 387 -24.89 1.87 13.39
N GLU A 388 -23.77 2.58 13.50
CA GLU A 388 -23.77 3.95 13.98
C GLU A 388 -24.22 4.94 12.89
N ALA A 389 -24.82 6.04 13.34
CA ALA A 389 -25.22 7.12 12.47
C ALA A 389 -23.99 7.81 11.85
N ASN A 390 -24.14 8.19 10.59
CA ASN A 390 -23.10 8.85 9.79
C ASN A 390 -22.92 10.31 10.26
N VAL A 391 -22.14 10.53 11.32
CA VAL A 391 -21.91 11.84 11.97
C VAL A 391 -20.41 12.06 12.13
N GLY A 392 -19.92 13.26 11.80
CA GLY A 392 -18.51 13.64 11.96
C GLY A 392 -17.99 14.54 10.83
N THR A 393 -16.70 14.86 10.88
CA THR A 393 -15.99 15.59 9.83
C THR A 393 -15.81 14.67 8.62
N HIS A 394 -16.46 15.03 7.52
CA HIS A 394 -16.49 14.23 6.29
C HIS A 394 -15.25 14.48 5.42
N LEU A 395 -14.40 13.48 5.32
CA LEU A 395 -13.25 13.45 4.43
C LEU A 395 -13.67 12.84 3.09
N THR A 396 -14.22 13.69 2.22
CA THR A 396 -14.69 13.33 0.87
C THR A 396 -13.84 13.93 -0.26
N ASN A 397 -12.97 14.89 0.02
CA ASN A 397 -11.96 15.44 -0.90
C ASN A 397 -10.95 16.26 -0.05
N LEU A 398 -9.67 16.28 -0.43
CA LEU A 398 -8.72 17.28 0.10
C LEU A 398 -8.65 18.45 -0.87
N ASN A 399 -9.48 19.45 -0.68
CA ASN A 399 -9.20 20.79 -1.22
C ASN A 399 -8.59 21.68 -0.11
N THR A 400 -8.13 22.87 -0.48
CA THR A 400 -7.50 23.81 0.45
C THR A 400 -8.38 24.13 1.67
N GLN A 401 -9.70 24.17 1.48
CA GLN A 401 -10.66 24.36 2.57
C GLN A 401 -10.71 23.14 3.51
N SER A 402 -10.82 21.93 2.97
CA SER A 402 -10.85 20.68 3.74
C SER A 402 -9.52 20.41 4.47
N LEU A 403 -8.39 20.82 3.88
CA LEU A 403 -7.07 20.82 4.54
C LEU A 403 -7.04 21.80 5.72
N GLY A 404 -7.59 23.00 5.55
CA GLY A 404 -7.75 23.96 6.65
C GLY A 404 -8.64 23.40 7.77
N GLU A 405 -9.75 22.75 7.43
CA GLU A 405 -10.65 22.09 8.39
C GLU A 405 -9.96 20.92 9.11
N LEU A 406 -9.21 20.07 8.41
CA LEU A 406 -8.37 19.02 8.99
C LEU A 406 -7.33 19.59 9.96
N THR A 407 -6.66 20.66 9.56
CA THR A 407 -5.61 21.26 10.37
C THR A 407 -6.19 21.90 11.63
N ASN A 408 -7.27 22.67 11.50
CA ASN A 408 -7.89 23.36 12.63
C ASN A 408 -8.65 22.42 13.58
N ASN A 409 -9.42 21.48 13.03
CA ASN A 409 -10.32 20.65 13.82
C ASN A 409 -9.65 19.36 14.28
N ILE A 410 -8.65 18.82 13.55
CA ILE A 410 -8.07 17.50 13.85
C ILE A 410 -6.63 17.61 14.36
N ALA A 411 -5.78 18.44 13.74
CA ALA A 411 -4.35 18.46 14.11
C ALA A 411 -4.10 19.04 15.52
N MET A 412 -4.83 20.09 15.91
CA MET A 412 -4.69 20.67 17.25
C MET A 412 -5.18 19.74 18.37
N PRO A 413 -6.38 19.14 18.31
CA PRO A 413 -6.79 18.14 19.29
C PRO A 413 -5.85 16.94 19.34
N LEU A 414 -5.36 16.47 18.19
CA LEU A 414 -4.37 15.39 18.11
C LEU A 414 -3.10 15.75 18.87
N LEU A 415 -2.57 16.95 18.66
CA LEU A 415 -1.41 17.44 19.39
C LEU A 415 -1.64 17.46 20.91
N GLU A 416 -2.76 18.04 21.34
CA GLU A 416 -3.10 18.13 22.76
C GLU A 416 -3.28 16.74 23.39
N GLY A 417 -3.88 15.81 22.66
CA GLY A 417 -4.07 14.42 23.07
C GLY A 417 -2.78 13.60 23.12
N VAL A 418 -1.80 13.90 22.26
CA VAL A 418 -0.51 13.18 22.21
C VAL A 418 0.46 13.68 23.29
N LEU A 419 0.37 14.93 23.74
CA LEU A 419 1.28 15.48 24.76
C LEU A 419 1.36 14.65 26.05
N PRO A 420 0.25 14.19 26.67
CA PRO A 420 0.30 13.29 27.82
C PRO A 420 1.06 11.98 27.56
N LEU A 421 0.95 11.44 26.34
CA LEU A 421 1.67 10.24 25.92
C LEU A 421 3.19 10.49 25.87
N LEU A 422 3.60 11.64 25.34
CA LEU A 422 5.01 12.01 25.23
C LEU A 422 5.69 12.20 26.60
N VAL A 423 4.94 12.61 27.63
CA VAL A 423 5.46 12.81 29.00
C VAL A 423 5.79 11.48 29.68
N GLU A 424 5.10 10.40 29.31
CA GLU A 424 5.30 9.05 29.88
C GLU A 424 6.42 8.27 29.17
N LEU A 425 6.97 8.84 28.09
CA LEU A 425 8.16 8.29 27.44
C LEU A 425 9.43 8.64 28.25
N PRO A 426 10.46 7.76 28.25
CA PRO A 426 11.74 8.09 28.87
C PRO A 426 12.32 9.38 28.28
N ALA A 427 12.92 10.25 29.11
CA ALA A 427 13.50 11.51 28.64
C ALA A 427 14.56 11.32 27.53
N SER A 428 15.30 10.20 27.58
CA SER A 428 16.27 9.79 26.54
C SER A 428 15.62 9.44 25.19
N THR A 429 14.32 9.16 25.20
CA THR A 429 13.49 8.82 24.05
C THR A 429 12.77 10.05 23.52
N CYS A 430 12.30 10.96 24.40
CA CYS A 430 11.58 12.17 23.99
C CYS A 430 12.33 12.97 22.92
N GLN A 431 13.63 13.26 23.10
CA GLN A 431 14.40 14.00 22.09
C GLN A 431 14.42 13.27 20.74
N LYS A 432 14.62 11.94 20.74
CA LYS A 432 14.66 11.13 19.52
C LYS A 432 13.30 11.07 18.82
N VAL A 433 12.22 11.09 19.61
CA VAL A 433 10.85 11.17 19.09
C VAL A 433 10.58 12.56 18.51
N MET A 434 11.06 13.62 19.14
CA MET A 434 10.98 14.97 18.57
C MET A 434 11.77 15.06 17.26
N ASP A 435 12.99 14.52 17.23
CA ASP A 435 13.81 14.46 16.00
C ASP A 435 13.09 13.65 14.92
N LEU A 436 12.44 12.54 15.28
CA LEU A 436 11.62 11.76 14.36
C LEU A 436 10.42 12.55 13.81
N LEU A 437 9.70 13.27 14.67
CA LEU A 437 8.54 14.10 14.28
C LEU A 437 8.96 15.30 13.41
N ASP A 438 10.15 15.85 13.63
CA ASP A 438 10.75 16.90 12.79
C ASP A 438 11.20 16.34 11.43
N GLU A 439 11.96 15.25 11.44
CA GLU A 439 12.47 14.60 10.23
C GLU A 439 11.38 14.02 9.34
N SER A 440 10.24 13.67 9.94
CA SER A 440 9.01 13.20 9.28
C SER A 440 8.06 14.33 8.91
N GLY A 441 8.43 15.60 9.05
CA GLY A 441 7.63 16.75 8.61
C GLY A 441 6.37 17.03 9.44
N ILE A 442 6.08 16.22 10.46
CA ILE A 442 4.89 16.36 11.32
C ILE A 442 4.92 17.70 12.05
N PHE A 443 6.07 18.14 12.57
CA PHE A 443 6.15 19.48 13.20
C PHE A 443 6.02 20.63 12.21
N GLY A 444 6.49 20.46 10.97
CA GLY A 444 6.27 21.44 9.91
C GLY A 444 4.77 21.69 9.70
N LEU A 445 3.98 20.61 9.58
CA LEU A 445 2.53 20.72 9.40
C LEU A 445 1.84 21.42 10.58
N LEU A 446 2.22 21.07 11.81
CA LEU A 446 1.65 21.63 13.04
C LEU A 446 2.02 23.10 13.27
N THR A 447 3.07 23.60 12.60
CA THR A 447 3.55 24.98 12.75
C THR A 447 3.18 25.85 11.56
N GLU A 448 3.08 25.32 10.33
CA GLU A 448 2.53 26.02 9.17
C GLU A 448 1.05 26.40 9.37
N SER A 449 0.31 25.62 10.17
CA SER A 449 -1.06 25.94 10.61
C SER A 449 -1.20 27.30 11.28
N PHE A 450 -0.16 27.73 12.03
CA PHE A 450 -0.19 28.97 12.80
C PHE A 450 -0.01 30.22 11.92
N PHE A 451 0.44 30.07 10.67
CA PHE A 451 0.80 31.21 9.80
C PHE A 451 -0.11 31.36 8.57
N MET A 452 -1.08 30.46 8.37
CA MET A 452 -2.01 30.47 7.22
C MET A 452 -3.17 31.47 7.34
N GLU A 453 -3.24 32.29 8.39
CA GLU A 453 -4.30 33.32 8.56
C GLU A 453 -4.21 34.50 7.57
N GLU A 454 -3.14 34.67 6.77
CA GLU A 454 -2.89 35.96 6.07
C GLU A 454 -2.75 35.99 4.54
N SER A 455 -2.91 34.90 3.76
CA SER A 455 -2.58 34.97 2.31
C SER A 455 -3.52 34.27 1.32
N LEU A 456 -4.82 34.53 1.37
CA LEU A 456 -5.78 34.02 0.38
C LEU A 456 -6.46 35.12 -0.44
N GLU A 457 -5.69 35.83 -1.27
CA GLU A 457 -6.22 36.52 -2.46
C GLU A 457 -5.22 36.36 -3.62
N GLY A 458 -5.53 35.49 -4.59
CA GLY A 458 -4.72 35.31 -5.79
C GLY A 458 -5.26 34.22 -6.71
N GLU A 459 -6.17 34.60 -7.61
CA GLU A 459 -6.69 33.75 -8.69
C GLU A 459 -5.63 33.49 -9.76
N GLY A 460 -5.41 32.22 -10.12
CA GLY A 460 -4.73 31.86 -11.37
C GLY A 460 -4.10 30.47 -11.41
N ILE A 461 -4.78 29.55 -12.12
CA ILE A 461 -4.28 28.37 -12.89
C ILE A 461 -3.40 27.32 -12.17
N TYR A 462 -2.95 27.55 -10.94
CA TYR A 462 -2.33 26.56 -10.04
C TYR A 462 -3.33 26.06 -8.97
N ASP A 463 -4.53 25.72 -9.43
CA ASP A 463 -5.48 24.82 -8.74
C ASP A 463 -5.30 23.35 -9.18
N GLU A 464 -4.23 23.06 -9.96
CA GLU A 464 -3.83 21.71 -10.41
C GLU A 464 -2.34 21.38 -10.18
N GLU A 465 -1.59 22.17 -9.39
CA GLU A 465 -0.34 21.69 -8.78
C GLU A 465 -0.34 22.00 -7.27
N TRP A 466 -0.74 21.00 -6.48
CA TRP A 466 -0.45 20.83 -5.04
C TRP A 466 -0.33 19.33 -4.73
#